data_AF-A0A8X6Q2K4-F1
#
_entry.id   AF-A0A8X6Q2K4-F1
#
_cell.length_a   1.000
_cell.length_b   1.000
_cell.length_c   1.000
_cell.angle_alpha   90.00
_cell.angle_beta   90.00
_cell.angle_gamma   90.00
#
_symmetry.space_group_name_H-M   'P 1'
#
loop_
_entity.id
_entity.type
_entity.pdbx_description
1 polymer ?
#
loop_
_entity_poly.entity_id
_entity_poly.type
_entity_poly.pdbx_seq_one_letter_code
_entity_poly.pdbx_strand_id
1 'polypeptide(L)'
;MIYTTQDVLAQELSGIHSFRHLGSQLAEMEKVIGKMMVTDFVRYITADLNRPHTEHLVMEEEKLIAIVFGMLRQNHYRFIQTFKEECFTTIAATVKQVCFKFLEKIHVIEEVLVTGPMKIMRLKRRQKNLNDIYKKLNLISTVHQTQP
;
A
#
# COMPACT_ATOMS: atom_id res chain seq x y z
N MET A 1 -29.78 -63.61 24.62
CA MET A 1 -30.20 -63.47 23.22
C MET A 1 -30.62 -62.05 22.89
N ILE A 2 -31.63 -61.45 23.54
CA ILE A 2 -32.09 -60.06 23.27
C ILE A 2 -30.95 -59.03 23.38
N TYR A 3 -30.14 -59.11 24.45
CA TYR A 3 -29.02 -58.20 24.67
C TYR A 3 -27.95 -58.29 23.55
N THR A 4 -27.71 -59.50 23.07
CA THR A 4 -26.73 -59.80 22.03
C THR A 4 -27.20 -59.29 20.66
N THR A 5 -28.50 -59.40 20.35
CA THR A 5 -29.07 -58.77 19.15
C THR A 5 -29.08 -57.25 19.24
N GLN A 6 -29.27 -56.69 20.44
CA GLN A 6 -29.27 -55.25 20.67
C GLN A 6 -27.87 -54.63 20.46
N ASP A 7 -26.82 -55.30 20.91
CA ASP A 7 -25.43 -54.89 20.64
C ASP A 7 -25.07 -54.98 19.15
N VAL A 8 -25.46 -56.07 18.46
CA VAL A 8 -25.24 -56.22 17.02
C VAL A 8 -25.97 -55.13 16.23
N LEU A 9 -27.23 -54.82 16.59
CA LEU A 9 -28.00 -53.73 15.99
C LEU A 9 -27.38 -52.35 16.26
N ALA A 10 -26.87 -52.10 17.46
CA ALA A 10 -26.20 -50.84 17.78
C ALA A 10 -24.90 -50.66 16.97
N GLN A 11 -24.17 -51.76 16.73
CA GLN A 11 -22.96 -51.77 15.92
C GLN A 11 -23.28 -51.59 14.42
N GLU A 12 -24.33 -52.23 13.90
CA GLU A 12 -24.81 -52.09 12.52
C GLU A 12 -25.39 -50.69 12.23
N LEU A 13 -26.13 -50.11 13.17
CA LEU A 13 -26.72 -48.77 13.05
C LEU A 13 -25.74 -47.64 13.40
N SER A 14 -24.53 -47.97 13.89
CA SER A 14 -23.48 -47.02 14.24
C SER A 14 -23.19 -46.06 13.09
N GLY A 15 -23.05 -46.56 11.86
CA GLY A 15 -22.82 -45.74 10.66
C GLY A 15 -23.97 -44.78 10.35
N ILE A 16 -25.22 -45.21 10.54
CA ILE A 16 -26.41 -44.34 10.38
C ILE A 16 -26.42 -43.25 11.46
N HIS A 17 -26.00 -43.57 12.68
CA HIS A 17 -25.85 -42.60 13.76
C HIS A 17 -24.69 -41.62 13.50
N SER A 18 -23.61 -42.05 12.83
CA SER A 18 -22.51 -41.18 12.38
C SER A 18 -22.98 -40.12 11.38
N PHE A 19 -23.98 -40.42 10.55
CA PHE A 19 -24.54 -39.46 9.58
C PHE A 19 -25.53 -38.46 10.18
N ARG A 20 -25.94 -38.65 11.43
CA ARG A 20 -26.91 -37.78 12.12
C ARG A 20 -26.55 -36.30 12.09
N HIS A 21 -25.24 -35.99 12.10
CA HIS A 21 -24.71 -34.63 12.09
C HIS A 21 -24.01 -34.24 10.79
N LEU A 22 -23.96 -35.14 9.80
CA LEU A 22 -23.21 -34.90 8.56
C LEU A 22 -23.76 -33.68 7.81
N GLY A 23 -25.08 -33.53 7.72
CA GLY A 23 -25.69 -32.36 7.06
C GLY A 23 -25.26 -31.03 7.71
N SER A 24 -25.27 -30.95 9.04
CA SER A 24 -24.79 -29.76 9.75
C SER A 24 -23.28 -29.54 9.60
N GLN A 25 -22.48 -30.60 9.56
CA GLN A 25 -21.02 -30.51 9.35
C GLN A 25 -20.69 -30.01 7.94
N LEU A 26 -21.38 -30.53 6.91
CA LEU A 26 -21.22 -30.10 5.53
C LEU A 26 -21.62 -28.63 5.34
N ALA A 27 -22.74 -28.21 5.94
CA ALA A 27 -23.17 -26.82 5.91
C ALA A 27 -22.16 -25.87 6.57
N GLU A 28 -21.50 -26.30 7.66
CA GLU A 28 -20.47 -25.49 8.31
C GLU A 28 -19.17 -25.46 7.49
N MET A 29 -18.77 -26.58 6.89
CA MET A 29 -17.65 -26.62 5.94
C MET A 29 -17.88 -25.69 4.75
N GLU A 30 -19.09 -25.65 4.20
CA GLU A 30 -19.46 -24.74 3.11
C GLU A 30 -19.29 -23.27 3.51
N LYS A 31 -19.75 -22.88 4.71
CA LYS A 31 -19.54 -21.51 5.24
C LYS A 31 -18.06 -21.18 5.43
N VAL A 32 -17.26 -22.12 5.92
CA VAL A 32 -15.82 -21.93 6.13
C VAL A 32 -15.14 -21.71 4.77
N ILE A 33 -15.45 -22.53 3.78
CA ILE A 33 -14.93 -22.38 2.41
C ILE A 33 -15.32 -21.01 1.84
N GLY A 34 -16.55 -20.54 2.08
CA GLY A 34 -17.00 -19.22 1.64
C GLY A 34 -16.22 -18.07 2.25
N LYS A 35 -15.94 -18.14 3.55
CA LYS A 35 -15.09 -17.15 4.22
C LYS A 35 -13.67 -17.19 3.67
N MET A 36 -13.11 -18.38 3.44
CA MET A 36 -11.78 -18.54 2.86
C MET A 36 -11.70 -17.95 1.45
N MET A 37 -12.68 -18.19 0.59
CA MET A 37 -12.72 -17.63 -0.76
C MET A 37 -12.76 -16.10 -0.75
N VAL A 38 -13.57 -15.49 0.14
CA VAL A 38 -13.63 -14.03 0.27
C VAL A 38 -12.28 -13.47 0.74
N THR A 39 -11.66 -14.10 1.74
CA THR A 39 -10.34 -13.69 2.24
C THR A 39 -9.25 -13.83 1.17
N ASP A 40 -9.24 -14.95 0.43
CA ASP A 40 -8.29 -15.17 -0.65
C ASP A 40 -8.51 -14.18 -1.80
N PHE A 41 -9.76 -13.88 -2.15
CA PHE A 41 -10.07 -12.87 -3.15
C PHE A 41 -9.51 -11.49 -2.77
N VAL A 42 -9.79 -11.02 -1.54
CA VAL A 42 -9.28 -9.74 -1.05
C VAL A 42 -7.75 -9.71 -1.09
N ARG A 43 -7.11 -10.75 -0.57
CA ARG A 43 -5.65 -10.86 -0.60
C ARG A 43 -5.09 -10.78 -2.02
N TYR A 44 -5.76 -11.46 -2.96
CA TYR A 44 -5.36 -11.51 -4.36
C TYR A 44 -5.46 -10.12 -5.01
N ILE A 45 -6.62 -9.45 -4.90
CA ILE A 45 -6.84 -8.13 -5.52
C ILE A 45 -5.95 -7.05 -4.90
N THR A 46 -5.72 -7.09 -3.58
CA THR A 46 -4.84 -6.12 -2.91
C THR A 46 -3.39 -6.31 -3.34
N ALA A 47 -2.94 -7.56 -3.51
CA ALA A 47 -1.59 -7.84 -4.00
C ALA A 47 -1.40 -7.42 -5.46
N ASP A 48 -2.40 -7.69 -6.30
CA ASP A 48 -2.35 -7.35 -7.73
C ASP A 48 -2.43 -5.83 -7.96
N LEU A 49 -3.38 -5.15 -7.31
CA LEU A 49 -3.57 -3.71 -7.48
C LEU A 49 -2.41 -2.89 -6.89
N ASN A 50 -1.87 -3.28 -5.73
CA ASN A 50 -0.78 -2.56 -5.07
C ASN A 50 0.62 -3.00 -5.52
N ARG A 51 0.71 -3.80 -6.58
CA ARG A 51 1.96 -4.26 -7.18
C ARG A 51 2.88 -3.09 -7.58
N PRO A 52 4.20 -3.18 -7.31
CA PRO A 52 5.18 -2.26 -7.88
C PRO A 52 5.21 -2.34 -9.40
N HIS A 53 5.26 -1.19 -10.08
CA HIS A 53 5.26 -1.10 -11.55
C HIS A 53 6.49 -1.77 -12.23
N THR A 54 7.47 -2.20 -11.43
CA THR A 54 8.71 -2.87 -11.85
C THR A 54 8.61 -4.39 -11.94
N GLU A 55 7.62 -5.02 -11.33
CA GLU A 55 7.48 -6.48 -11.38
C GLU A 55 6.67 -6.88 -12.62
N HIS A 56 7.13 -7.90 -13.36
CA HIS A 56 6.39 -8.62 -14.40
C HIS A 56 6.26 -10.07 -13.94
N LEU A 57 5.41 -10.32 -12.95
CA LEU A 57 5.00 -11.69 -12.63
C LEU A 57 3.60 -11.92 -13.17
N VAL A 58 3.46 -13.05 -13.85
CA VAL A 58 2.22 -13.52 -14.46
C VAL A 58 1.26 -13.83 -13.31
N MET A 59 0.16 -13.09 -13.27
CA MET A 59 -0.95 -13.32 -12.37
C MET A 59 -1.43 -14.77 -12.56
N GLU A 60 -1.61 -15.55 -11.49
CA GLU A 60 -2.21 -16.90 -11.58
C GLU A 60 -3.71 -16.77 -11.91
N GLU A 61 -4.03 -16.48 -13.17
CA GLU A 61 -5.38 -16.20 -13.65
C GLU A 61 -6.35 -17.34 -13.30
N GLU A 62 -5.90 -18.59 -13.47
CA GLU A 62 -6.68 -19.79 -13.16
C GLU A 62 -7.13 -19.82 -11.69
N LYS A 63 -6.30 -19.34 -10.76
CA LYS A 63 -6.62 -19.30 -9.34
C LYS A 63 -7.67 -18.24 -9.04
N LEU A 64 -7.58 -17.06 -9.66
CA LEU A 64 -8.60 -16.03 -9.53
C LEU A 64 -9.95 -16.52 -10.08
N ILE A 65 -9.92 -17.14 -11.26
CA ILE A 65 -11.09 -17.74 -11.89
C ILE A 65 -11.75 -18.75 -10.94
N ALA A 66 -10.97 -19.65 -10.33
CA ALA A 66 -11.49 -20.64 -9.38
C ALA A 66 -12.14 -19.99 -8.15
N ILE A 67 -11.51 -18.95 -7.58
CA ILE A 67 -12.05 -18.21 -6.43
C ILE A 67 -13.37 -17.52 -6.79
N VAL A 68 -13.43 -16.83 -7.93
CA VAL A 68 -14.63 -16.12 -8.39
C VAL A 68 -15.78 -17.11 -8.67
N PHE A 69 -15.52 -18.22 -9.37
CA PHE A 69 -16.53 -19.26 -9.57
C PHE A 69 -17.03 -19.85 -8.26
N GLY A 70 -16.14 -20.05 -7.29
CA GLY A 70 -16.49 -20.49 -5.95
C GLY A 70 -17.44 -19.51 -5.25
N MET A 71 -17.13 -18.21 -5.27
CA MET A 71 -17.98 -17.16 -4.70
C MET A 71 -19.35 -17.07 -5.41
N LEU A 72 -19.38 -17.23 -6.73
CA LEU A 72 -20.63 -17.24 -7.50
C LEU A 72 -21.53 -18.42 -7.10
N ARG A 73 -20.96 -19.63 -6.96
CA ARG A 73 -21.72 -20.82 -6.52
C ARG A 73 -22.31 -20.67 -5.12
N GLN A 74 -21.63 -19.94 -4.24
CA GLN A 74 -22.11 -19.67 -2.88
C GLN A 74 -23.00 -18.41 -2.79
N ASN A 75 -23.35 -17.76 -3.92
CA ASN A 75 -24.13 -16.51 -3.96
C ASN A 75 -23.47 -15.32 -3.24
N HIS A 76 -22.14 -15.30 -3.14
CA HIS A 76 -21.38 -14.21 -2.50
C HIS A 76 -21.08 -13.08 -3.49
N TYR A 77 -22.08 -12.31 -3.94
CA TYR A 77 -21.91 -11.27 -4.98
C TYR A 77 -21.23 -9.97 -4.53
N ARG A 78 -20.98 -9.80 -3.23
CA ARG A 78 -20.36 -8.58 -2.67
C ARG A 78 -18.93 -8.35 -3.16
N PHE A 79 -18.26 -9.38 -3.70
CA PHE A 79 -16.90 -9.29 -4.23
C PHE A 79 -16.75 -8.21 -5.31
N ILE A 80 -17.80 -7.94 -6.10
CA ILE A 80 -17.78 -6.89 -7.13
C ILE A 80 -17.61 -5.50 -6.48
N GLN A 81 -18.35 -5.25 -5.40
CA GLN A 81 -18.25 -4.00 -4.65
C GLN A 81 -16.89 -3.88 -3.96
N THR A 82 -16.39 -4.96 -3.36
CA THR A 82 -15.04 -5.01 -2.77
C THR A 82 -13.96 -4.72 -3.80
N PHE A 83 -14.06 -5.31 -5.00
CA PHE A 83 -13.12 -5.05 -6.09
C PHE A 83 -13.15 -3.58 -6.53
N LYS A 84 -14.35 -3.00 -6.68
CA LYS A 84 -14.52 -1.58 -7.03
C LYS A 84 -13.91 -0.66 -5.98
N GLU A 85 -14.14 -0.93 -4.69
CA GLU A 85 -13.60 -0.14 -3.57
C GLU A 85 -12.07 -0.21 -3.53
N GLU A 86 -11.49 -1.39 -3.73
CA GLU A 86 -10.04 -1.57 -3.77
C GLU A 86 -9.43 -0.82 -4.97
N CYS A 87 -10.00 -0.97 -6.17
CA CYS A 87 -9.57 -0.23 -7.36
C CYS A 87 -9.57 1.29 -7.12
N PHE A 88 -10.65 1.83 -6.56
CA PHE A 88 -10.73 3.26 -6.27
C PHE A 88 -9.67 3.71 -5.26
N THR A 89 -9.46 2.91 -4.21
CA THR A 89 -8.47 3.18 -3.17
C THR A 89 -7.06 3.19 -3.75
N THR A 90 -6.70 2.17 -4.55
CA THR A 90 -5.38 2.06 -5.17
C THR A 90 -5.14 3.17 -6.20
N ILE A 91 -6.13 3.52 -7.03
CA ILE A 91 -6.00 4.63 -7.99
C ILE A 91 -5.77 5.94 -7.25
N ALA A 92 -6.57 6.24 -6.22
CA ALA A 92 -6.43 7.46 -5.43
C ALA A 92 -5.06 7.55 -4.74
N ALA A 93 -4.57 6.43 -4.19
CA ALA A 93 -3.25 6.35 -3.58
C ALA A 93 -2.13 6.57 -4.61
N THR A 94 -2.23 5.95 -5.79
CA THR A 94 -1.24 6.08 -6.88
C THR A 94 -1.16 7.52 -7.39
N VAL A 95 -2.30 8.17 -7.62
CA VAL A 95 -2.34 9.58 -8.04
C VAL A 95 -1.67 10.48 -7.00
N LYS A 96 -2.01 10.31 -5.72
CA LYS A 96 -1.39 11.07 -4.62
C LYS A 96 0.12 10.88 -4.58
N GLN A 97 0.58 9.63 -4.72
CA GLN A 97 2.01 9.30 -4.70
C GLN A 97 2.76 9.95 -5.88
N VAL A 98 2.19 9.90 -7.08
CA VAL A 98 2.80 10.51 -8.28
C VAL A 98 2.87 12.02 -8.14
N CYS A 99 1.78 12.68 -7.70
CA CYS A 99 1.75 14.11 -7.46
C CYS A 99 2.80 14.53 -6.41
N PHE A 100 2.91 13.80 -5.30
CA PHE A 100 3.89 14.09 -4.27
C PHE A 100 5.33 13.99 -4.80
N LYS A 101 5.65 12.90 -5.53
CA LYS A 101 6.97 12.73 -6.16
C LYS A 101 7.30 13.86 -7.13
N PHE A 102 6.31 14.39 -7.84
CA PHE A 102 6.52 15.51 -8.76
C PHE A 102 6.76 16.84 -8.01
N LEU A 103 5.98 17.11 -6.96
CA LEU A 103 6.17 18.28 -6.10
C LEU A 103 7.54 18.27 -5.42
N GLU A 104 7.99 17.11 -4.93
CA GLU A 104 9.32 16.95 -4.35
C GLU A 104 10.42 17.33 -5.35
N LYS A 105 10.31 16.87 -6.61
CA LYS A 105 11.25 17.25 -7.67
C LYS A 105 11.22 18.75 -7.96
N ILE A 106 10.05 19.37 -8.00
CA ILE A 106 9.93 20.83 -8.18
C ILE A 106 10.63 21.57 -7.03
N HIS A 107 10.41 21.14 -5.78
CA HIS A 107 11.01 21.77 -4.63
C HIS A 107 12.55 21.67 -4.65
N VAL A 108 13.09 20.52 -5.04
CA VAL A 108 14.54 20.35 -5.24
C VAL A 108 15.06 21.30 -6.32
N ILE A 109 14.35 21.45 -7.43
CA ILE A 109 14.71 22.38 -8.51
C ILE A 109 14.72 23.83 -8.01
N GLU A 110 13.69 24.24 -7.27
CA GLU A 110 13.58 25.59 -6.69
C GLU A 110 14.76 25.89 -5.75
N GLU A 111 15.08 24.95 -4.85
CA GLU A 111 16.17 25.12 -3.89
C GLU A 111 17.53 25.25 -4.60
N VAL A 112 17.79 24.39 -5.59
CA VAL A 112 19.06 24.33 -6.32
C VAL A 112 19.23 25.51 -7.27
N LEU A 113 18.18 25.90 -8.00
CA LEU A 113 18.28 26.89 -9.08
C LEU A 113 17.92 28.31 -8.66
N VAL A 114 17.14 28.48 -7.60
CA VAL A 114 16.64 29.82 -7.19
C VAL A 114 17.20 30.19 -5.82
N THR A 115 16.83 29.45 -4.77
CA THR A 115 17.14 29.82 -3.39
C THR A 115 18.64 29.86 -3.11
N GLY A 116 19.36 28.80 -3.50
CA GLY A 116 20.81 28.69 -3.34
C GLY A 116 21.56 29.84 -4.04
N PRO A 117 21.39 30.04 -5.35
CA PRO A 117 22.03 31.14 -6.08
C PRO A 117 21.69 32.53 -5.53
N MET A 118 20.43 32.78 -5.16
CA MET A 118 20.02 34.05 -4.54
C MET A 118 20.76 34.33 -3.23
N LYS A 119 20.93 33.30 -2.38
CA LYS A 119 21.72 33.40 -1.15
C LYS A 119 23.18 33.74 -1.45
N ILE A 120 23.79 33.09 -2.46
CA ILE A 120 25.15 33.37 -2.89
C ILE A 120 25.28 34.81 -3.40
N MET A 121 24.34 35.29 -4.23
CA MET A 121 24.35 36.66 -4.74
C MET A 121 24.28 37.71 -3.61
N ARG A 122 23.42 37.49 -2.61
CA ARG A 122 23.33 38.36 -1.42
C ARG A 122 24.63 38.37 -0.63
N LEU A 123 25.23 37.20 -0.41
CA LEU A 123 26.50 37.07 0.30
C LEU A 123 27.65 37.76 -0.44
N LYS A 124 27.78 37.56 -1.75
CA LYS A 124 28.78 38.25 -2.60
C LYS A 124 28.61 39.77 -2.56
N ARG A 125 27.37 40.27 -2.62
CA ARG A 125 27.08 41.72 -2.49
C ARG A 125 27.53 42.25 -1.13
N ARG A 126 27.21 41.54 -0.04
CA ARG A 126 27.63 41.93 1.31
C ARG A 126 29.16 41.93 1.47
N GLN A 127 29.83 40.91 0.93
CA GLN A 127 31.29 40.83 0.92
C GLN A 127 31.92 42.01 0.19
N LYS A 128 31.39 42.37 -0.98
CA LYS A 128 31.86 43.55 -1.73
C LYS A 128 31.70 44.83 -0.92
N ASN A 129 30.53 45.06 -0.33
CA ASN A 129 30.27 46.25 0.48
C ASN A 129 31.22 46.36 1.68
N LEU A 130 31.49 45.25 2.38
CA LEU A 130 32.44 45.22 3.49
C LEU A 130 33.87 45.52 3.05
N ASN A 131 34.30 44.96 1.91
CA ASN A 131 35.61 45.28 1.32
C ASN A 131 35.71 46.75 0.93
N ASP A 132 34.66 47.34 0.38
CA ASP A 132 34.65 48.77 0.01
C ASP A 132 34.71 49.67 1.25
N ILE A 133 33.99 49.33 2.33
CA ILE A 133 34.07 50.04 3.63
C ILE A 133 35.47 49.91 4.22
N TYR A 134 36.04 48.71 4.22
CA TYR A 134 37.39 48.47 4.74
C TYR A 134 38.44 49.32 4.02
N LYS A 135 38.40 49.36 2.68
CA LYS A 135 39.29 50.23 1.88
C LYS A 135 39.15 51.71 2.25
N LYS A 136 37.92 52.19 2.45
CA LYS A 136 37.66 53.58 2.87
C LYS A 136 38.22 53.86 4.26
N LEU A 137 38.01 52.97 5.22
CA LEU A 137 38.53 53.13 6.59
C LEU A 137 40.07 53.17 6.61
N ASN A 138 40.72 52.31 5.81
CA ASN A 138 42.18 52.35 5.67
C ASN A 138 42.65 53.68 5.10
N LEU A 139 41.99 54.20 4.05
CA LEU A 139 42.34 55.50 3.46
C LEU A 139 42.21 56.64 4.49
N ILE A 140 41.10 56.65 5.25
CA ILE A 140 40.86 57.64 6.32
C ILE A 140 41.95 57.54 7.38
N SER A 141 42.35 56.33 7.78
CA SER A 141 43.42 56.11 8.74
C SER A 141 44.77 56.62 8.22
N THR A 142 45.11 56.34 6.95
CA THR A 142 46.35 56.85 6.33
C THR A 142 46.36 58.38 6.26
N VAL A 143 45.26 59.00 5.83
CA VAL A 143 45.15 60.47 5.77
C VAL A 143 45.32 61.09 7.16
N HIS A 144 44.65 60.54 8.17
CA HIS A 144 44.77 60.99 9.56
C HIS A 144 46.21 60.88 10.09
N GLN A 145 46.96 59.83 9.72
CA GLN A 145 48.37 59.68 10.12
C GLN A 145 49.32 60.67 9.44
N THR A 146 48.93 61.26 8.31
CA THR A 146 49.75 62.20 7.54
C THR A 146 49.40 63.68 7.79
N GLN A 147 48.42 63.96 8.64
CA GLN A 147 48.08 65.32 9.05
C GLN A 147 48.94 65.74 10.27
N PRO A 148 49.52 66.96 10.27
CA PRO A 148 50.39 67.46 11.34
C PRO A 148 49.64 67.76 12.65
#